data_AF-A0A9W8IM16-F1
#
_entry.id   AF-A0A9W8IM16-F1
#
_cell.length_a   1.000
_cell.length_b   1.000
_cell.length_c   1.000
_cell.angle_alpha   90.00
_cell.angle_beta   90.00
_cell.angle_gamma   90.00
#
_symmetry.space_group_name_H-M   'P 1'
#
loop_
_entity.id
_entity.type
_entity.pdbx_description
1 polymer ?
#
loop_
_entity_poly.entity_id
_entity_poly.type
_entity_poly.pdbx_seq_one_letter_code
_entity_poly.pdbx_strand_id
1 'polypeptide(L)'
;MKSELPESVQDEALLLRSTTDNNEQLSRFRLHTVLLLLLLLLTGSVFVWSADPPPTAIKPTNEPTAPPTVHLRPYKDTSHRLPVLPSAGPSSHLGFAHIYVLHDPAHPWRLLRMTHLLQLLSLSAEFVPLTDPFLTRMSIYRDIRQHSYTSALILDDSVDMELNIRTLMHAAHQNLPRDWDMFFPGHCGAFEGTQDTAGMLRVANMPICLHAHAVSLKGAHQIVNHVKPSQEIIEMAIMRLKERGLLHMYSLDVPVFTPRPDTDEAKKQDRPAGNKRLEISALTHLSLWQGKTQKA
;
A
#
# COMPACT_ATOMS: atom_id res chain seq x y z
N MET A 1 17.78 -72.38 -24.44
CA MET A 1 16.69 -73.00 -23.66
C MET A 1 16.38 -72.08 -22.49
N LYS A 2 15.30 -71.30 -22.55
CA LYS A 2 14.78 -70.54 -21.41
C LYS A 2 13.71 -71.43 -20.77
N SER A 3 13.94 -71.85 -19.52
CA SER A 3 12.95 -72.58 -18.74
C SER A 3 11.94 -71.58 -18.18
N GLU A 4 10.71 -71.65 -18.68
CA GLU A 4 9.59 -70.91 -18.11
C GLU A 4 9.16 -71.60 -16.81
N LEU A 5 9.15 -70.84 -15.71
CA LEU A 5 8.63 -71.31 -14.43
C LEU A 5 7.10 -71.32 -14.46
N PRO A 6 6.46 -72.28 -13.78
CA PRO A 6 5.01 -72.45 -13.78
C PRO A 6 4.27 -71.29 -13.10
N GLU A 7 3.15 -70.86 -13.70
CA GLU A 7 2.28 -69.75 -13.28
C GLU A 7 1.80 -69.84 -11.82
N SER A 8 1.80 -71.02 -11.20
CA SER A 8 1.30 -71.20 -9.83
C SER A 8 2.15 -70.55 -8.73
N VAL A 9 3.35 -70.08 -9.04
CA VAL A 9 4.23 -69.40 -8.06
C VAL A 9 4.06 -67.86 -8.09
N GLN A 10 3.43 -67.31 -9.13
CA GLN A 10 3.27 -65.86 -9.27
C GLN A 10 2.11 -65.29 -8.42
N ASP A 11 1.09 -66.10 -8.14
CA ASP A 11 -0.09 -65.65 -7.38
C ASP A 11 0.15 -65.53 -5.86
N GLU A 12 1.06 -66.31 -5.29
CA GLU A 12 1.40 -66.22 -3.86
C GLU A 12 2.24 -64.97 -3.53
N ALA A 13 3.07 -64.50 -4.48
CA ALA A 13 3.89 -63.30 -4.30
C ALA A 13 3.06 -62.00 -4.34
N LEU A 14 1.90 -62.01 -5.01
CA LEU A 14 1.03 -60.84 -5.12
C LEU A 14 0.22 -60.61 -3.82
N LEU A 15 -0.19 -61.69 -3.14
CA LEU A 15 -0.94 -61.62 -1.88
C LEU A 15 -0.08 -61.13 -0.70
N LEU A 16 1.22 -61.44 -0.69
CA LEU A 16 2.14 -60.98 0.36
C LEU A 16 2.49 -59.47 0.25
N ARG A 17 2.40 -58.86 -0.95
CA ARG A 17 2.62 -57.41 -1.13
C ARG A 17 1.43 -56.55 -0.68
N SER A 18 0.22 -57.10 -0.66
CA SER A 18 -0.98 -56.35 -0.27
C SER A 18 -1.12 -56.13 1.23
N THR A 19 -0.46 -56.93 2.07
CA THR A 19 -0.61 -56.84 3.54
C THR A 19 0.42 -55.91 4.20
N THR A 20 1.56 -55.65 3.54
CA THR A 20 2.60 -54.76 4.07
C THR A 20 2.24 -53.27 3.96
N ASP A 21 1.56 -52.84 2.88
CA ASP A 21 1.20 -51.43 2.69
C ASP A 21 0.11 -50.93 3.66
N ASN A 22 -0.78 -51.82 4.08
CA ASN A 22 -1.86 -51.46 5.02
C ASN A 22 -1.33 -51.20 6.44
N ASN A 23 -0.23 -51.86 6.84
CA ASN A 23 0.38 -51.63 8.17
C ASN A 23 1.19 -50.33 8.24
N GLU A 24 1.79 -49.86 7.14
CA GLU A 24 2.45 -48.56 7.11
C GLU A 24 1.47 -47.39 7.18
N GLN A 25 0.31 -47.48 6.51
CA GLN A 25 -0.69 -46.42 6.61
C GLN A 25 -1.28 -46.30 8.03
N LEU A 26 -1.53 -47.43 8.70
CA LEU A 26 -2.03 -47.45 10.07
C LEU A 26 -1.03 -46.90 11.10
N SER A 27 0.29 -47.04 10.87
CA SER A 27 1.31 -46.48 11.76
C SER A 27 1.42 -44.95 11.60
N ARG A 28 1.32 -44.44 10.36
CA ARG A 28 1.36 -43.00 10.08
C ARG A 28 0.17 -42.25 10.66
N PHE A 29 -1.01 -42.86 10.66
CA PHE A 29 -2.20 -42.28 11.29
C PHE A 29 -2.03 -42.15 12.81
N ARG A 30 -1.51 -43.18 13.49
CA ARG A 30 -1.30 -43.16 14.95
C ARG A 30 -0.31 -42.09 15.39
N LEU A 31 0.74 -41.84 14.60
CA LEU A 31 1.73 -40.81 14.93
C LEU A 31 1.14 -39.39 14.87
N HIS A 32 0.32 -39.10 13.86
CA HIS A 32 -0.31 -37.78 13.72
C HIS A 32 -1.32 -37.51 14.85
N THR A 33 -2.11 -38.52 15.26
CA THR A 33 -3.06 -38.36 16.37
C THR A 33 -2.36 -38.10 17.70
N VAL A 34 -1.22 -38.78 17.96
CA VAL A 34 -0.42 -38.55 19.17
C VAL A 34 0.23 -37.16 19.16
N LEU A 35 0.75 -36.72 18.01
CA LEU A 35 1.36 -35.39 17.88
C LEU A 35 0.33 -34.27 18.09
N LEU A 36 -0.90 -34.46 17.58
CA LEU A 36 -1.99 -33.50 17.73
C LEU A 36 -2.52 -33.43 19.16
N LEU A 37 -2.58 -34.56 19.88
CA LEU A 37 -2.89 -34.61 21.31
C LEU A 37 -1.82 -33.93 22.17
N LEU A 38 -0.53 -34.13 21.86
CA LEU A 38 0.57 -33.45 22.54
C LEU A 38 0.54 -31.93 22.30
N LEU A 39 0.19 -31.49 21.08
CA LEU A 39 0.05 -30.08 20.76
C LEU A 39 -1.10 -29.43 21.54
N LEU A 40 -2.24 -30.13 21.65
CA LEU A 40 -3.38 -29.68 22.44
C LEU A 40 -3.04 -29.57 23.94
N LEU A 41 -2.30 -30.54 24.50
CA LEU A 41 -1.84 -30.49 25.89
C LEU A 41 -0.86 -29.33 26.16
N LEU A 42 0.03 -29.03 25.22
CA LEU A 42 0.95 -27.89 25.33
C LEU A 42 0.24 -26.53 25.25
N THR A 43 -0.83 -26.43 24.46
CA THR A 43 -1.62 -25.19 24.38
C THR A 43 -2.65 -25.05 25.51
N GLY A 44 -3.05 -26.14 26.16
CA GLY A 44 -4.07 -26.17 27.20
C GLY A 44 -3.64 -25.62 28.56
N SER A 45 -2.35 -25.36 28.79
CA SER A 45 -1.83 -24.97 30.11
C SER A 45 -1.69 -23.45 30.33
N VAL A 46 -2.12 -22.59 29.41
CA VAL A 46 -1.88 -21.12 29.52
C VAL A 46 -3.09 -20.32 30.02
N PHE A 47 -4.25 -20.93 30.26
CA PHE A 47 -5.39 -20.23 30.88
C PHE A 47 -5.51 -20.51 32.39
N VAL A 48 -4.51 -20.06 33.15
CA VAL A 48 -4.70 -19.75 34.58
C VAL A 48 -5.12 -18.28 34.67
N TRP A 49 -6.41 -18.13 34.92
CA TRP A 49 -7.13 -16.90 35.18
C TRP A 49 -6.43 -16.09 36.29
N SER A 50 -5.83 -14.94 35.94
CA SER A 50 -5.53 -13.90 36.92
C SER A 50 -6.80 -13.07 37.04
N ALA A 51 -7.55 -13.28 38.13
CA ALA A 51 -8.72 -12.47 38.45
C ALA A 51 -8.25 -11.08 38.90
N ASP A 52 -8.29 -10.11 37.98
CA ASP A 52 -8.12 -8.72 38.35
C ASP A 52 -9.29 -8.27 39.25
N PRO A 53 -9.03 -7.45 40.29
CA PRO A 53 -10.08 -6.91 41.13
C PRO A 53 -11.02 -5.99 40.32
N PRO A 54 -12.30 -5.88 40.69
CA PRO A 54 -13.28 -5.10 39.95
C PRO A 54 -12.88 -3.62 39.91
N PRO A 55 -13.03 -2.95 38.75
CA PRO A 55 -12.74 -1.54 38.63
C PRO A 55 -13.71 -0.72 39.49
N THR A 56 -13.14 0.17 40.31
CA THR A 56 -13.86 1.21 41.02
C THR A 56 -14.65 2.06 40.04
N ALA A 57 -15.94 2.24 40.33
CA ALA A 57 -16.88 2.97 39.49
C ALA A 57 -16.41 4.40 39.20
N ILE A 58 -15.98 4.65 37.97
CA ILE A 58 -15.75 5.99 37.45
C ILE A 58 -17.11 6.58 37.09
N LYS A 59 -17.41 7.71 37.74
CA LYS A 59 -18.63 8.50 37.55
C LYS A 59 -18.72 8.96 36.08
N PRO A 60 -19.81 8.66 35.34
CA PRO A 60 -19.96 9.09 33.96
C PRO A 60 -20.10 10.61 33.95
N THR A 61 -19.08 11.29 33.42
CA THR A 61 -19.17 12.71 33.11
C THR A 61 -19.71 12.79 31.69
N ASN A 62 -21.00 13.07 31.61
CA ASN A 62 -21.74 13.28 30.37
C ASN A 62 -21.17 14.51 29.65
N GLU A 63 -20.62 14.33 28.45
CA GLU A 63 -21.04 15.06 27.25
C GLU A 63 -20.31 14.48 26.03
N PRO A 64 -21.01 13.91 25.04
CA PRO A 64 -20.40 13.56 23.77
C PRO A 64 -20.13 14.86 23.00
N THR A 65 -18.95 15.45 23.21
CA THR A 65 -18.45 16.54 22.37
C THR A 65 -18.33 16.01 20.95
N ALA A 66 -19.14 16.57 20.04
CA ALA A 66 -19.08 16.25 18.62
C ALA A 66 -17.62 16.37 18.14
N PRO A 67 -17.12 15.42 17.31
CA PRO A 67 -15.76 15.51 16.80
C PRO A 67 -15.56 16.85 16.10
N PRO A 68 -14.44 17.56 16.35
CA PRO A 68 -14.20 18.87 15.75
C PRO A 68 -14.32 18.74 14.23
N THR A 69 -15.23 19.52 13.67
CA THR A 69 -15.38 19.62 12.22
C THR A 69 -14.17 20.40 11.71
N VAL A 70 -13.14 19.68 11.25
CA VAL A 70 -12.00 20.28 10.57
C VAL A 70 -12.50 20.71 9.19
N HIS A 71 -13.03 21.93 9.11
CA HIS A 71 -13.21 22.60 7.83
C HIS A 71 -11.82 22.80 7.25
N LEU A 72 -11.53 22.15 6.13
CA LEU A 72 -10.41 22.49 5.27
C LEU A 72 -10.62 23.96 4.85
N ARG A 73 -10.02 24.88 5.59
CA ARG A 73 -9.96 26.27 5.17
C ARG A 73 -8.89 26.34 4.09
N PRO A 74 -9.14 27.01 2.96
CA PRO A 74 -8.06 27.35 2.05
C PRO A 74 -6.98 28.06 2.86
N TYR A 75 -5.76 27.53 2.80
CA TYR A 75 -4.61 28.00 3.56
C TYR A 75 -4.39 29.49 3.27
N LYS A 76 -4.82 30.34 4.21
CA LYS A 76 -4.52 31.77 4.26
C LYS A 76 -3.26 31.95 5.10
N ASP A 77 -2.10 31.60 4.55
CA ASP A 77 -0.88 32.25 5.01
C ASP A 77 -0.90 33.69 4.51
N THR A 78 -0.85 34.62 5.44
CA THR A 78 -0.88 36.07 5.19
C THR A 78 0.47 36.62 4.74
N SER A 79 1.52 35.80 4.60
CA SER A 79 2.86 36.26 4.18
C SER A 79 3.32 35.75 2.81
N HIS A 80 2.86 34.57 2.37
CA HIS A 80 3.13 34.06 1.03
C HIS A 80 1.85 33.50 0.40
N ARG A 81 1.19 34.29 -0.47
CA ARG A 81 0.07 33.78 -1.27
C ARG A 81 0.55 32.54 -2.02
N LEU A 82 -0.10 31.40 -1.76
CA LEU A 82 0.09 30.20 -2.58
C LEU A 82 -0.08 30.60 -4.05
N PRO A 83 0.81 30.14 -4.94
CA PRO A 83 0.73 30.44 -6.35
C PRO A 83 -0.60 29.89 -6.88
N VAL A 84 -1.47 30.80 -7.32
CA VAL A 84 -2.71 30.43 -8.00
C VAL A 84 -2.33 29.92 -9.37
N LEU A 85 -2.32 28.59 -9.54
CA LEU A 85 -2.13 27.97 -10.84
C LEU A 85 -3.35 28.32 -11.72
N PRO A 86 -3.15 28.65 -13.01
CA PRO A 86 -4.25 28.97 -13.91
C PRO A 86 -5.26 27.81 -13.97
N SER A 87 -6.56 28.13 -14.06
CA SER A 87 -7.61 27.14 -14.25
C SER A 87 -7.33 26.36 -15.53
N ALA A 88 -6.89 25.12 -15.36
CA ALA A 88 -6.41 24.29 -16.44
C ALA A 88 -7.55 23.37 -16.93
N GLY A 89 -7.59 23.12 -18.24
CA GLY A 89 -8.62 22.30 -18.87
C GLY A 89 -8.64 20.85 -18.33
N PRO A 90 -9.63 20.02 -18.71
CA PRO A 90 -9.85 18.69 -18.12
C PRO A 90 -8.65 17.72 -18.14
N SER A 91 -7.62 17.97 -18.95
CA SER A 91 -6.38 17.19 -18.93
C SER A 91 -5.43 17.54 -17.77
N SER A 92 -5.68 18.60 -16.99
CA SER A 92 -4.78 19.12 -15.95
C SER A 92 -4.66 18.28 -14.69
N HIS A 93 -5.53 17.30 -14.53
CA HIS A 93 -5.61 16.44 -13.35
C HIS A 93 -5.19 15.00 -13.64
N LEU A 94 -4.47 14.75 -14.74
CA LEU A 94 -3.91 13.43 -15.07
C LEU A 94 -4.96 12.29 -15.16
N GLY A 95 -6.22 12.64 -15.47
CA GLY A 95 -7.34 11.70 -15.54
C GLY A 95 -8.19 11.63 -14.26
N PHE A 96 -7.78 12.28 -13.17
CA PHE A 96 -8.55 12.35 -11.91
C PHE A 96 -9.45 13.58 -11.86
N ALA A 97 -10.43 13.60 -10.95
CA ALA A 97 -11.29 14.77 -10.75
C ALA A 97 -10.59 15.89 -9.99
N HIS A 98 -9.64 15.54 -9.11
CA HIS A 98 -8.89 16.48 -8.29
C HIS A 98 -7.47 16.00 -8.02
N ILE A 99 -6.55 16.92 -7.72
CA ILE A 99 -5.21 16.61 -7.22
C ILE A 99 -4.99 17.36 -5.91
N TYR A 100 -4.61 16.64 -4.86
CA TYR A 100 -4.11 17.22 -3.61
C TYR A 100 -2.59 17.07 -3.53
N VAL A 101 -1.92 18.08 -3.01
CA VAL A 101 -0.51 18.03 -2.62
C VAL A 101 -0.38 18.28 -1.13
N LEU A 102 0.03 17.27 -0.39
CA LEU A 102 0.43 17.36 1.01
C LEU A 102 1.79 18.05 1.08
N HIS A 103 1.84 19.23 1.68
CA HIS A 103 3.09 19.95 1.85
C HIS A 103 3.52 19.99 3.31
N ASP A 104 4.79 19.75 3.58
CA ASP A 104 5.37 19.81 4.92
C ASP A 104 5.79 21.26 5.22
N PRO A 105 5.15 21.96 6.17
CA PRO A 105 5.52 23.34 6.51
C PRO A 105 6.97 23.49 6.99
N ALA A 106 7.61 22.42 7.48
CA ALA A 106 9.02 22.44 7.86
C ALA A 106 9.98 22.53 6.66
N HIS A 107 9.50 22.26 5.45
CA HIS A 107 10.30 22.20 4.22
C HIS A 107 9.74 23.11 3.11
N PRO A 108 9.71 24.44 3.29
CA PRO A 108 9.06 25.38 2.35
C PRO A 108 9.65 25.36 0.92
N TRP A 109 10.91 24.94 0.78
CA TRP A 109 11.55 24.77 -0.54
C TRP A 109 10.92 23.62 -1.36
N ARG A 110 10.34 22.60 -0.72
CA ARG A 110 9.63 21.52 -1.41
C ARG A 110 8.33 22.01 -2.02
N LEU A 111 7.58 22.85 -1.30
CA LEU A 111 6.38 23.52 -1.80
C LEU A 111 6.68 24.36 -3.05
N LEU A 112 7.75 25.18 -3.01
CA LEU A 112 8.18 25.98 -4.15
C LEU A 112 8.56 25.11 -5.36
N ARG A 113 9.32 24.04 -5.12
CA ARG A 113 9.71 23.09 -6.17
C ARG A 113 8.49 22.39 -6.78
N MET A 114 7.60 21.86 -5.95
CA MET A 114 6.40 21.17 -6.42
C MET A 114 5.51 22.12 -7.23
N THR A 115 5.39 23.38 -6.82
CA THR A 115 4.74 24.42 -7.62
C THR A 115 5.36 24.53 -9.01
N HIS A 116 6.68 24.71 -9.10
CA HIS A 116 7.35 24.84 -10.39
C HIS A 116 7.17 23.60 -11.26
N LEU A 117 7.19 22.41 -10.67
CA LEU A 117 6.96 21.16 -11.38
C LEU A 117 5.53 21.07 -11.94
N LEU A 118 4.52 21.39 -11.13
CA LEU A 118 3.13 21.44 -11.58
C LEU A 118 2.95 22.48 -12.70
N GLN A 119 3.56 23.65 -12.58
CA GLN A 119 3.50 24.69 -13.61
C GLN A 119 4.16 24.23 -14.92
N LEU A 120 5.37 23.66 -14.85
CA LEU A 120 6.09 23.10 -16.00
C LEU A 120 5.24 22.05 -16.72
N LEU A 121 4.56 21.21 -15.94
CA LEU A 121 3.71 20.15 -16.45
C LEU A 121 2.30 20.63 -16.77
N SER A 122 1.95 21.91 -16.54
CA SER A 122 0.60 22.51 -16.68
C SER A 122 -0.51 21.79 -15.89
N LEU A 123 -0.17 21.29 -14.71
CA LEU A 123 -1.07 20.61 -13.78
C LEU A 123 -1.66 21.59 -12.77
N SER A 124 -2.87 21.28 -12.28
CA SER A 124 -3.53 22.02 -11.21
C SER A 124 -3.66 21.12 -9.98
N ALA A 125 -3.40 21.65 -8.80
CA ALA A 125 -3.52 20.93 -7.54
C ALA A 125 -3.86 21.86 -6.38
N GLU A 126 -4.50 21.30 -5.36
CA GLU A 126 -4.76 21.95 -4.08
C GLU A 126 -3.67 21.58 -3.07
N PHE A 127 -3.00 22.58 -2.51
CA PHE A 127 -2.00 22.35 -1.46
C PHE A 127 -2.66 22.27 -0.08
N VAL A 128 -2.35 21.22 0.66
CA VAL A 128 -2.87 20.96 2.01
C VAL A 128 -1.68 20.84 2.99
N PRO A 129 -1.63 21.66 4.05
CA PRO A 129 -0.54 21.59 5.02
C PRO A 129 -0.59 20.30 5.83
N LEU A 130 0.53 19.58 5.84
CA LEU A 130 0.71 18.35 6.61
C LEU A 130 1.00 18.70 8.07
N THR A 131 -0.06 18.80 8.89
CA THR A 131 0.06 19.08 10.33
C THR A 131 0.19 17.78 11.14
N ASP A 132 -0.71 16.84 10.88
CA ASP A 132 -0.66 15.47 11.37
C ASP A 132 -0.90 14.51 10.19
N PRO A 133 -0.01 13.54 9.92
CA PRO A 133 -0.11 12.68 8.74
C PRO A 133 -1.43 11.91 8.63
N PHE A 134 -2.00 11.47 9.76
CA PHE A 134 -3.22 10.70 9.77
C PHE A 134 -4.45 11.60 9.56
N LEU A 135 -4.59 12.65 10.37
CA LEU A 135 -5.72 13.56 10.34
C LEU A 135 -5.80 14.31 9.01
N THR A 136 -4.66 14.71 8.45
CA THR A 136 -4.60 15.41 7.15
C THR A 136 -5.07 14.50 6.01
N ARG A 137 -4.67 13.22 5.99
CA ARG A 137 -5.15 12.28 4.95
C ARG A 137 -6.62 11.93 5.14
N MET A 138 -7.06 11.73 6.39
CA MET A 138 -8.47 11.47 6.69
C MET A 138 -9.37 12.67 6.36
N SER A 139 -8.90 13.92 6.48
CA SER A 139 -9.68 15.09 6.05
C SER A 139 -9.81 15.13 4.52
N ILE A 140 -8.76 14.81 3.76
CA ILE A 140 -8.83 14.67 2.30
C ILE A 140 -9.85 13.60 1.89
N TYR A 141 -9.84 12.42 2.50
CA TYR A 141 -10.82 11.37 2.15
C TYR A 141 -12.27 11.79 2.46
N ARG A 142 -12.47 12.57 3.53
CA ARG A 142 -13.78 13.17 3.82
C ARG A 142 -14.17 14.23 2.80
N ASP A 143 -13.20 15.01 2.33
CA ASP A 143 -13.39 16.06 1.33
C ASP A 143 -13.80 15.48 -0.03
N ILE A 144 -13.11 14.43 -0.49
CA ILE A 144 -13.48 13.64 -1.68
C ILE A 144 -14.94 13.19 -1.60
N ARG A 145 -15.35 12.67 -0.44
CA ARG A 145 -16.73 12.23 -0.21
C ARG A 145 -17.71 13.41 -0.21
N GLN A 146 -17.38 14.51 0.46
CA GLN A 146 -18.24 15.68 0.59
C GLN A 146 -18.49 16.36 -0.76
N HIS A 147 -17.46 16.46 -1.60
CA HIS A 147 -17.54 17.07 -2.92
C HIS A 147 -17.91 16.08 -4.02
N SER A 148 -18.10 14.80 -3.71
CA SER A 148 -18.41 13.73 -4.66
C SER A 148 -17.41 13.65 -5.83
N TYR A 149 -16.13 13.93 -5.57
CA TYR A 149 -15.08 13.74 -6.57
C TYR A 149 -15.01 12.26 -6.95
N THR A 150 -15.14 11.95 -8.24
CA THR A 150 -15.13 10.55 -8.71
C THR A 150 -13.84 9.83 -8.35
N SER A 151 -12.73 10.58 -8.31
CA SER A 151 -11.43 10.13 -7.86
C SER A 151 -10.50 11.32 -7.63
N ALA A 152 -9.54 11.20 -6.72
CA ALA A 152 -8.49 12.19 -6.53
C ALA A 152 -7.10 11.55 -6.46
N LEU A 153 -6.09 12.25 -6.98
CA LEU A 153 -4.68 11.92 -6.81
C LEU A 153 -4.12 12.74 -5.63
N ILE A 154 -3.38 12.08 -4.74
CA ILE A 154 -2.82 12.66 -3.52
C ILE A 154 -1.31 12.43 -3.57
N LEU A 155 -0.57 13.53 -3.49
CA LEU A 155 0.88 13.57 -3.62
C LEU A 155 1.51 14.21 -2.40
N ASP A 156 2.64 13.70 -1.93
CA ASP A 156 3.51 14.42 -1.00
C ASP A 156 4.40 15.40 -1.79
N ASP A 157 4.72 16.57 -1.22
CA ASP A 157 5.58 17.57 -1.86
C ASP A 157 7.02 17.09 -2.11
N SER A 158 7.39 15.95 -1.54
CA SER A 158 8.69 15.30 -1.66
C SER A 158 8.85 14.47 -2.94
N VAL A 159 7.79 14.22 -3.70
CA VAL A 159 7.86 13.38 -4.91
C VAL A 159 8.37 14.13 -6.14
N ASP A 160 9.09 13.41 -6.99
CA ASP A 160 9.40 13.77 -8.37
C ASP A 160 8.45 13.07 -9.35
N MET A 161 8.35 13.58 -10.57
CA MET A 161 7.46 13.07 -11.62
C MET A 161 8.22 12.87 -12.94
N GLU A 162 7.80 11.87 -13.70
CA GLU A 162 8.26 11.69 -15.08
C GLU A 162 7.81 12.86 -15.99
N LEU A 163 8.64 13.26 -16.96
CA LEU A 163 8.32 14.39 -17.85
C LEU A 163 7.12 14.08 -18.77
N ASN A 164 6.91 12.80 -19.10
CA ASN A 164 5.77 12.31 -19.89
C ASN A 164 4.62 11.81 -19.00
N ILE A 165 4.52 12.29 -17.75
CA ILE A 165 3.51 11.84 -16.76
C ILE A 165 2.08 11.87 -17.30
N ARG A 166 1.74 12.84 -18.17
CA ARG A 166 0.40 12.93 -18.78
C ARG A 166 0.06 11.70 -19.60
N THR A 167 0.97 11.26 -20.46
CA THR A 167 0.79 10.08 -21.30
C THR A 167 0.73 8.83 -20.44
N LEU A 168 1.63 8.70 -19.46
CA LEU A 168 1.70 7.54 -18.58
C LEU A 168 0.44 7.40 -17.71
N MET A 169 0.00 8.49 -17.09
CA MET A 169 -1.18 8.47 -16.23
C MET A 169 -2.48 8.34 -17.02
N HIS A 170 -2.56 8.89 -18.23
CA HIS A 170 -3.71 8.66 -19.11
C HIS A 170 -3.83 7.18 -19.47
N ALA A 171 -2.73 6.54 -19.89
CA ALA A 171 -2.71 5.12 -20.18
C ALA A 171 -3.04 4.28 -18.94
N ALA A 172 -2.46 4.60 -17.79
CA ALA A 172 -2.75 3.91 -16.54
C ALA A 172 -4.23 4.00 -16.17
N HIS A 173 -4.80 5.21 -16.19
CA HIS A 173 -6.19 5.45 -15.82
C HIS A 173 -7.19 4.75 -16.76
N GLN A 174 -6.89 4.67 -18.07
CA GLN A 174 -7.72 3.93 -19.03
C GLN A 174 -7.72 2.42 -18.79
N ASN A 175 -6.66 1.87 -18.18
CA ASN A 175 -6.53 0.45 -17.90
C ASN A 175 -6.99 0.06 -16.48
N LEU A 176 -7.32 1.03 -15.62
CA LEU A 176 -7.82 0.74 -14.27
C LEU A 176 -9.16 -0.01 -14.34
N PRO A 177 -9.33 -1.13 -13.61
CA PRO A 177 -10.60 -1.84 -13.52
C PRO A 177 -11.69 -0.95 -12.93
N ARG A 178 -12.94 -1.05 -13.41
CA ARG A 178 -14.03 -0.14 -13.01
C ARG A 178 -14.30 -0.07 -11.50
N ASP A 179 -13.92 -1.12 -10.77
CA ASP A 179 -14.16 -1.30 -9.35
C ASP A 179 -12.95 -0.97 -8.45
N TRP A 180 -11.93 -0.31 -9.00
CA TRP A 180 -10.75 0.15 -8.25
C TRP A 180 -11.12 1.10 -7.10
N ASP A 181 -10.47 0.93 -5.95
CA ASP A 181 -10.64 1.76 -4.76
C ASP A 181 -9.42 2.63 -4.49
N MET A 182 -8.23 2.06 -4.64
CA MET A 182 -6.96 2.78 -4.54
C MET A 182 -6.02 2.41 -5.68
N PHE A 183 -5.21 3.38 -6.09
CA PHE A 183 -4.20 3.21 -7.12
C PHE A 183 -2.88 3.86 -6.69
N PHE A 184 -1.77 3.13 -6.79
CA PHE A 184 -0.44 3.56 -6.36
C PHE A 184 0.48 3.76 -7.57
N PRO A 185 0.45 4.95 -8.22
CA PRO A 185 1.33 5.26 -9.34
C PRO A 185 2.79 5.54 -8.92
N GLY A 186 3.04 5.69 -7.62
CA GLY A 186 4.37 5.66 -7.02
C GLY A 186 4.37 4.72 -5.82
N HIS A 187 5.45 3.97 -5.65
CA HIS A 187 5.60 3.02 -4.54
C HIS A 187 7.04 2.97 -4.04
N CYS A 188 7.22 2.58 -2.77
CA CYS A 188 8.52 2.59 -2.10
C CYS A 188 9.20 1.22 -2.10
N GLY A 189 8.44 0.12 -2.25
CA GLY A 189 8.96 -1.24 -2.29
C GLY A 189 8.93 -1.87 -3.68
N ALA A 190 9.87 -2.77 -3.95
CA ALA A 190 9.85 -3.63 -5.15
C ALA A 190 8.79 -4.75 -5.07
N PHE A 191 8.21 -4.99 -3.90
CA PHE A 191 7.34 -6.14 -3.60
C PHE A 191 5.86 -5.76 -3.44
N GLU A 192 5.45 -4.56 -3.84
CA GLU A 192 4.09 -4.09 -3.57
C GLU A 192 3.01 -4.76 -4.45
N GLY A 193 3.40 -5.60 -5.42
CA GLY A 193 2.48 -6.39 -6.25
C GLY A 193 2.90 -7.85 -6.40
N THR A 194 1.92 -8.76 -6.42
CA THR A 194 2.15 -10.22 -6.48
C THR A 194 1.61 -10.90 -7.73
N GLN A 195 1.03 -10.15 -8.68
CA GLN A 195 0.36 -10.73 -9.83
C GLN A 195 0.54 -9.84 -11.07
N ASP A 196 0.96 -10.45 -12.17
CA ASP A 196 0.94 -9.83 -13.49
C ASP A 196 -0.52 -9.67 -13.92
N THR A 197 -1.10 -8.49 -13.68
CA THR A 197 -2.23 -8.06 -14.50
C THR A 197 -1.66 -7.67 -15.86
N ALA A 198 -2.32 -8.06 -16.95
CA ALA A 198 -1.82 -7.77 -18.29
C ALA A 198 -1.58 -6.25 -18.46
N GLY A 199 -0.37 -5.87 -18.90
CA GLY A 199 0.01 -4.48 -19.14
C GLY A 199 0.83 -3.85 -18.01
N MET A 200 0.59 -2.55 -17.75
CA MET A 200 1.42 -1.74 -16.83
C MET A 200 0.93 -1.70 -15.38
N LEU A 201 -0.23 -2.30 -15.10
CA LEU A 201 -0.84 -2.35 -13.78
C LEU A 201 -0.48 -3.67 -13.09
N ARG A 202 -0.55 -3.66 -11.76
CA ARG A 202 -0.50 -4.85 -10.89
C ARG A 202 -1.51 -4.72 -9.77
N VAL A 203 -1.94 -5.84 -9.19
CA VAL A 203 -2.69 -5.81 -7.92
C VAL A 203 -1.74 -5.40 -6.81
N ALA A 204 -2.08 -4.35 -6.08
CA ALA A 204 -1.34 -3.90 -4.92
C ALA A 204 -1.85 -4.59 -3.65
N ASN A 205 -0.95 -5.18 -2.87
CA ASN A 205 -1.31 -5.89 -1.64
C ASN A 205 -0.78 -5.22 -0.38
N MET A 206 0.30 -4.44 -0.48
CA MET A 206 1.00 -3.91 0.68
C MET A 206 1.64 -2.55 0.35
N PRO A 207 0.85 -1.46 0.27
CA PRO A 207 1.42 -0.14 0.09
C PRO A 207 2.23 0.23 1.34
N ILE A 208 3.56 0.30 1.19
CA ILE A 208 4.47 0.65 2.30
C ILE A 208 4.41 2.15 2.58
N CYS A 209 4.04 2.95 1.59
CA CYS A 209 4.02 4.40 1.69
C CYS A 209 2.86 5.02 0.89
N LEU A 210 2.46 6.23 1.28
CA LEU A 210 1.40 7.00 0.64
C LEU A 210 1.90 8.28 -0.05
N HIS A 211 3.17 8.30 -0.47
CA HIS A 211 3.77 9.48 -1.10
C HIS A 211 3.07 9.88 -2.42
N ALA A 212 2.54 8.91 -3.17
CA ALA A 212 1.77 9.17 -4.38
C ALA A 212 0.72 8.07 -4.56
N HIS A 213 -0.53 8.41 -4.30
CA HIS A 213 -1.64 7.47 -4.40
C HIS A 213 -2.90 8.18 -4.87
N ALA A 214 -3.78 7.46 -5.56
CA ALA A 214 -5.10 7.92 -5.93
C ALA A 214 -6.16 7.10 -5.24
N VAL A 215 -7.30 7.72 -4.97
CA VAL A 215 -8.45 7.10 -4.29
C VAL A 215 -9.71 7.41 -5.08
N SER A 216 -10.52 6.39 -5.36
CA SER A 216 -11.83 6.55 -5.97
C SER A 216 -12.85 7.01 -4.92
N LEU A 217 -14.00 7.56 -5.35
CA LEU A 217 -15.07 7.92 -4.42
C LEU A 217 -15.47 6.73 -3.53
N LYS A 218 -15.59 5.53 -4.13
CA LYS A 218 -15.89 4.28 -3.42
C LYS A 218 -14.81 3.96 -2.38
N GLY A 219 -13.53 4.05 -2.75
CA GLY A 219 -12.42 3.85 -1.82
C GLY A 219 -12.44 4.84 -0.66
N ALA A 220 -12.70 6.12 -0.92
CA ALA A 220 -12.82 7.14 0.11
C ALA A 220 -13.96 6.84 1.10
N HIS A 221 -15.12 6.38 0.60
CA HIS A 221 -16.21 5.90 1.47
C HIS A 221 -15.76 4.74 2.36
N GLN A 222 -15.09 3.74 1.81
CA GLN A 222 -14.63 2.58 2.57
C GLN A 222 -13.65 2.99 3.68
N ILE A 223 -12.68 3.83 3.35
CA ILE A 223 -11.69 4.33 4.30
C ILE A 223 -12.35 5.14 5.41
N VAL A 224 -13.18 6.14 5.07
CA VAL A 224 -13.81 7.01 6.09
C VAL A 224 -14.75 6.24 7.03
N ASN A 225 -15.43 5.21 6.54
CA ASN A 225 -16.36 4.44 7.35
C ASN A 225 -15.64 3.50 8.34
N HIS A 226 -14.53 2.90 7.93
CA HIS A 226 -13.87 1.81 8.67
C HIS A 226 -12.59 2.25 9.39
N VAL A 227 -11.88 3.27 8.91
CA VAL A 227 -10.67 3.77 9.56
C VAL A 227 -11.07 4.78 10.64
N LYS A 228 -10.76 4.44 11.90
CA LYS A 228 -10.92 5.33 13.05
C LYS A 228 -9.57 5.95 13.40
N PRO A 229 -9.55 7.19 13.92
CA PRO A 229 -8.37 7.71 14.61
C PRO A 229 -7.97 6.70 15.69
N SER A 230 -6.86 6.02 15.48
CA SER A 230 -6.29 5.03 16.38
C SER A 230 -4.81 5.35 16.56
N GLN A 231 -4.10 4.59 17.40
CA GLN A 231 -2.64 4.70 17.53
C GLN A 231 -1.88 4.13 16.31
N GLU A 232 -2.59 3.67 15.28
CA GLU A 232 -2.02 3.06 14.09
C GLU A 232 -1.81 4.10 12.97
N ILE A 233 -0.71 3.97 12.23
CA ILE A 233 -0.47 4.76 11.02
C ILE A 233 -1.45 4.39 9.91
N ILE A 234 -1.82 5.36 9.08
CA ILE A 234 -2.93 5.21 8.12
C ILE A 234 -2.66 4.12 7.07
N GLU A 235 -1.40 3.90 6.71
CA GLU A 235 -0.91 2.84 5.83
C GLU A 235 -1.36 1.46 6.33
N MET A 236 -1.13 1.19 7.61
CA MET A 236 -1.48 -0.09 8.23
C MET A 236 -3.01 -0.27 8.30
N ALA A 237 -3.75 0.80 8.57
CA ALA A 237 -5.20 0.76 8.53
C ALA A 237 -5.73 0.42 7.12
N ILE A 238 -5.14 0.99 6.07
CA ILE A 238 -5.47 0.68 4.66
C ILE A 238 -5.15 -0.77 4.33
N MET A 239 -3.98 -1.29 4.75
CA MET A 239 -3.63 -2.69 4.55
C MET A 239 -4.64 -3.65 5.18
N ARG A 240 -5.11 -3.35 6.41
CA ARG A 240 -6.17 -4.15 7.06
C ARG A 240 -7.49 -4.11 6.30
N LEU A 241 -7.83 -3.00 5.65
CA LEU A 241 -9.04 -2.94 4.80
C LEU A 241 -8.87 -3.82 3.55
N LYS A 242 -7.69 -3.82 2.93
CA LYS A 242 -7.36 -4.72 1.82
C LYS A 242 -7.46 -6.19 2.24
N GLU A 243 -6.87 -6.57 3.37
CA GLU A 243 -6.90 -7.94 3.90
C GLU A 243 -8.33 -8.44 4.15
N ARG A 244 -9.23 -7.54 4.55
CA ARG A 244 -10.66 -7.83 4.74
C ARG A 244 -11.47 -7.85 3.44
N GLY A 245 -10.84 -7.62 2.28
CA GLY A 245 -11.52 -7.53 0.98
C GLY A 245 -12.37 -6.27 0.83
N LEU A 246 -12.12 -5.22 1.60
CA LEU A 246 -12.88 -3.96 1.55
C LEU A 246 -12.31 -2.95 0.54
N LEU A 247 -11.07 -3.16 0.07
CA LEU A 247 -10.41 -2.31 -0.92
C LEU A 247 -9.81 -3.12 -2.07
N HIS A 248 -10.12 -2.71 -3.30
CA HIS A 248 -9.43 -3.14 -4.51
C HIS A 248 -8.32 -2.14 -4.83
N MET A 249 -7.09 -2.62 -4.74
CA MET A 249 -5.90 -1.78 -4.83
C MET A 249 -5.03 -2.22 -6.00
N TYR A 250 -4.52 -1.25 -6.75
CA TYR A 250 -3.65 -1.46 -7.90
C TYR A 250 -2.40 -0.58 -7.81
N SER A 251 -1.31 -0.99 -8.43
CA SER A 251 -0.09 -0.19 -8.57
C SER A 251 0.40 -0.22 -10.01
N LEU A 252 1.29 0.70 -10.37
CA LEU A 252 2.08 0.56 -11.59
C LEU A 252 3.23 -0.43 -11.38
N ASP A 253 3.66 -1.11 -12.44
CA ASP A 253 4.90 -1.88 -12.45
C ASP A 253 6.13 -0.96 -12.31
N VAL A 254 6.14 0.13 -13.09
CA VAL A 254 7.18 1.16 -13.05
C VAL A 254 6.59 2.40 -12.39
N PRO A 255 7.10 2.83 -11.23
CA PRO A 255 6.59 4.02 -10.55
C PRO A 255 6.89 5.25 -11.40
N VAL A 256 5.90 6.12 -11.55
CA VAL A 256 6.02 7.40 -12.28
C VAL A 256 6.10 8.60 -11.34
N PHE A 257 5.85 8.35 -10.05
CA PHE A 257 6.15 9.24 -8.94
C PHE A 257 7.20 8.58 -8.05
N THR A 258 8.32 9.26 -7.82
CA THR A 258 9.42 8.74 -7.02
C THR A 258 9.72 9.67 -5.84
N PRO A 259 9.69 9.20 -4.59
CA PRO A 259 10.08 10.01 -3.44
C PRO A 259 11.53 10.46 -3.57
N ARG A 260 11.79 11.75 -3.32
CA ARG A 260 13.16 12.26 -3.26
C ARG A 260 13.71 12.07 -1.84
N PRO A 261 14.94 11.54 -1.67
CA PRO A 261 15.57 11.49 -0.35
C PRO A 261 15.81 12.89 0.20
N ASP A 262 15.59 13.04 1.50
CA ASP A 262 15.65 14.32 2.22
C ASP A 262 17.07 14.71 2.70
N THR A 263 18.09 13.97 2.28
CA THR A 263 19.44 14.14 2.84
C THR A 263 20.11 15.43 2.37
N ASP A 264 20.96 16.01 3.22
CA ASP A 264 21.84 17.12 2.85
C ASP A 264 22.75 16.78 1.65
N GLU A 265 22.94 15.50 1.32
CA GLU A 265 23.63 15.09 0.09
C GLU A 265 22.83 15.40 -1.19
N ALA A 266 21.49 15.46 -1.11
CA ALA A 266 20.67 15.97 -2.20
C ALA A 266 20.88 17.49 -2.42
N LYS A 267 21.42 18.23 -1.44
CA LYS A 267 21.89 19.61 -1.63
C LYS A 267 23.23 19.70 -2.35
N LYS A 268 24.03 18.61 -2.37
CA LYS A 268 25.34 18.56 -3.05
C LYS A 268 25.27 18.03 -4.47
N GLN A 269 24.28 17.21 -4.80
CA GLN A 269 24.02 16.79 -6.17
C GLN A 269 23.01 17.75 -6.81
N ASP A 270 23.51 18.70 -7.60
CA ASP A 270 22.73 19.35 -8.67
C ASP A 270 22.19 18.24 -9.59
N ARG A 271 21.07 17.62 -9.20
CA ARG A 271 20.32 16.75 -10.10
C ARG A 271 19.44 17.68 -10.93
N PRO A 272 19.75 17.89 -12.22
CA PRO A 272 18.83 18.62 -13.08
C PRO A 272 17.47 17.94 -13.02
N ALA A 273 16.42 18.76 -12.93
CA ALA A 273 15.06 18.29 -13.06
C ALA A 273 14.91 17.62 -14.44
N GLY A 274 14.58 16.34 -14.45
CA GLY A 274 14.39 15.57 -15.67
C GLY A 274 15.65 14.88 -16.19
N ASN A 275 15.47 13.61 -16.58
CA ASN A 275 16.40 12.75 -17.31
C ASN A 275 17.69 12.35 -16.59
N LYS A 276 17.54 11.44 -15.63
CA LYS A 276 18.06 10.10 -15.87
C LYS A 276 16.95 9.10 -15.60
N ARG A 277 16.67 8.24 -16.58
CA ARG A 277 16.12 6.90 -16.31
C ARG A 277 16.92 6.40 -15.10
N LEU A 278 16.26 5.93 -14.04
CA LEU A 278 16.97 5.23 -12.97
C LEU A 278 17.71 4.05 -13.62
N GLU A 279 18.97 4.26 -14.06
CA GLU A 279 19.82 3.23 -14.66
C GLU A 279 20.14 2.14 -13.63
N ILE A 280 19.95 2.49 -12.37
CA ILE A 280 19.96 1.57 -11.25
C ILE A 280 18.54 1.03 -11.15
N SER A 281 18.31 -0.11 -11.81
CA SER A 281 17.07 -0.87 -11.65
C SER A 281 16.78 -1.09 -10.15
N ALA A 282 15.52 -1.27 -9.76
CA ALA A 282 15.17 -1.63 -8.38
C ALA A 282 15.99 -2.84 -7.86
N LEU A 283 16.39 -3.76 -8.77
CA LEU A 283 17.28 -4.88 -8.49
C LEU A 283 18.72 -4.46 -8.16
N THR A 284 19.24 -3.42 -8.80
CA THR A 284 20.57 -2.87 -8.51
C THR A 284 20.57 -2.18 -7.13
N HIS A 285 19.48 -1.48 -6.77
CA HIS A 285 19.28 -0.98 -5.41
C HIS A 285 19.20 -2.12 -4.37
N LEU A 286 18.54 -3.23 -4.70
CA LEU A 286 18.48 -4.44 -3.87
C LEU A 286 19.87 -5.07 -3.64
N SER A 287 20.72 -5.11 -4.68
CA SER A 287 22.07 -5.68 -4.60
C SER A 287 23.01 -4.88 -3.69
N LEU A 288 22.87 -3.55 -3.70
CA LEU A 288 23.61 -2.64 -2.83
C LEU A 288 23.16 -2.76 -1.37
N TRP A 289 21.86 -2.95 -1.14
CA TRP A 289 21.29 -3.11 0.20
C TRP A 289 21.58 -4.49 0.82
N GLN A 290 21.70 -5.54 0.00
CA GLN A 290 22.06 -6.91 0.42
C GLN A 290 23.57 -7.12 0.68
N GLY A 291 24.38 -6.05 0.71
CA GLY A 291 25.80 -6.13 1.06
C GLY A 291 26.68 -6.86 0.04
N LYS A 292 26.20 -7.10 -1.19
CA LYS A 292 27.05 -7.60 -2.27
C LYS A 292 27.87 -6.44 -2.82
N THR A 293 29.02 -6.22 -2.20
CA THR A 293 30.08 -5.43 -2.82
C THR A 293 30.49 -6.14 -4.11
N GLN A 294 30.28 -5.49 -5.26
CA GLN A 294 31.00 -5.88 -6.48
C GLN A 294 32.49 -5.69 -6.19
N LYS A 295 33.21 -6.80 -6.00
CA LYS A 295 34.64 -6.80 -6.29
C LYS A 295 34.77 -6.54 -7.79
N ALA A 296 35.56 -5.52 -8.12
CA ALA A 296 36.05 -5.24 -9.46
C ALA A 296 36.78 -6.46 -10.05
#